data_AF-A0A317NVV4-F1
#
_entry.id   AF-A0A317NVV4-F1
#
_cell.length_a   1.000
_cell.length_b   1.000
_cell.length_c   1.000
_cell.angle_alpha   90.00
_cell.angle_beta   90.00
_cell.angle_gamma   90.00
#
_symmetry.space_group_name_H-M   'P 1'
#
loop_
_entity.id
_entity.type
_entity.pdbx_description
1 polymer ?
#
loop_
_entity_poly.entity_id
_entity_poly.type
_entity_poly.pdbx_seq_one_letter_code
_entity_poly.pdbx_strand_id
1 'polypeptide(L)'
;MELVAPGSATGAPPSCFPLIGRTEALCHDGWVRAKVTEEARRDPMWIEYADFGERFVTYAVTEERIAAAVSGMTGRGVQIGPFSLGPAGLAGFAAEGALGTPVVTRNPGDALAFGVRIPLTLAVKLVLGGRKLKLAAVVEIGLTLHARTAEPLLVVIDVAPVTAKDVSFTLRAEAIDTAWEMLLDPIAGLVQREVANRVNAIVGDPKVRSERVFDIEAILDGYRSPHRNDTVFEWIDFREFGLRFFTRIVTRDRVHDVVAQMAGSQIAVGPLSEGPRGAATVTVRGAIEQPRVTDRGLGEPGAPRVFDMTLPVGLDITVDVLKANHYRADLRIPLVLTARAAEPLQIVIDVPPPALEDISLEFTAKGLRAATLARLAGIKKQVVAQVVAVVSTELADPTGRTIDVGAAIDGAT
;
A
#
# COMPACT_ATOMS: atom_id res chain seq x y z
N MET A 1 1.65 -37.51 48.59
CA MET A 1 1.59 -37.34 47.13
C MET A 1 1.95 -35.88 46.86
N GLU A 2 3.23 -35.55 46.86
CA GLU A 2 4.14 -35.59 45.68
C GLU A 2 3.82 -34.39 44.76
N LEU A 3 4.57 -33.28 44.93
CA LEU A 3 5.63 -32.77 44.01
C LEU A 3 5.01 -32.30 42.66
N VAL A 4 5.09 -31.05 42.20
CA VAL A 4 6.25 -30.21 41.86
C VAL A 4 5.78 -28.76 41.60
N ALA A 5 6.60 -27.75 41.92
CA ALA A 5 6.55 -26.35 41.43
C ALA A 5 7.84 -26.08 40.59
N PRO A 6 8.14 -24.87 40.07
CA PRO A 6 7.39 -23.79 39.39
C PRO A 6 8.01 -23.45 38.00
N GLY A 7 7.49 -22.47 37.25
CA GLY A 7 8.14 -22.00 36.02
C GLY A 7 7.67 -20.62 35.56
N SER A 8 8.44 -19.60 35.89
CA SER A 8 8.35 -18.23 35.38
C SER A 8 8.84 -18.13 33.94
N ALA A 9 8.09 -17.48 33.04
CA ALA A 9 8.64 -16.94 31.79
C ALA A 9 7.96 -15.61 31.45
N THR A 10 8.75 -14.55 31.62
CA THR A 10 8.58 -13.19 31.15
C THR A 10 8.50 -13.20 29.61
N GLY A 11 7.37 -12.80 29.04
CA GLY A 11 7.20 -12.59 27.59
C GLY A 11 7.08 -11.11 27.28
N ALA A 12 8.20 -10.47 26.93
CA ALA A 12 8.22 -9.15 26.31
C ALA A 12 7.75 -9.24 24.85
N PRO A 13 7.08 -8.21 24.29
CA PRO A 13 6.72 -8.17 22.88
C PRO A 13 7.97 -7.97 21.99
N PRO A 14 7.98 -8.48 20.75
CA PRO A 14 9.15 -8.38 19.87
C PRO A 14 9.36 -6.94 19.41
N SER A 15 10.41 -6.31 19.93
CA SER A 15 10.99 -5.09 19.39
C SER A 15 11.99 -5.45 18.28
N CYS A 16 11.71 -5.10 17.04
CA CYS A 16 12.69 -5.13 15.95
C CYS A 16 13.20 -3.71 15.67
N PHE A 17 14.38 -3.39 16.21
CA PHE A 17 15.28 -2.36 15.72
C PHE A 17 16.41 -3.06 14.93
N PRO A 18 16.82 -2.58 13.75
CA PRO A 18 18.12 -2.94 13.18
C PRO A 18 19.17 -1.88 13.51
N LEU A 19 20.22 -2.33 14.20
CA LEU A 19 21.51 -1.67 14.30
C LEU A 19 22.33 -1.92 13.03
N ILE A 20 23.19 -0.94 12.75
CA ILE A 20 24.15 -0.84 11.65
C ILE A 20 25.14 -2.02 11.63
N GLY A 21 25.34 -2.61 10.44
CA GLY A 21 26.62 -3.19 10.02
C GLY A 21 26.75 -4.71 9.99
N ARG A 22 26.36 -5.35 8.87
CA ARG A 22 27.17 -6.35 8.15
C ARG A 22 26.59 -6.66 6.77
N THR A 23 27.52 -6.91 5.87
CA THR A 23 27.45 -7.04 4.41
C THR A 23 26.73 -8.31 3.95
N GLU A 24 26.04 -8.19 2.81
CA GLU A 24 25.43 -9.26 1.99
C GLU A 24 24.25 -10.04 2.61
N ALA A 25 23.04 -9.56 2.31
CA ALA A 25 21.87 -10.40 2.15
C ALA A 25 21.10 -9.93 0.90
N LEU A 26 20.82 -10.88 0.02
CA LEU A 26 20.04 -10.75 -1.20
C LEU A 26 18.68 -10.10 -0.90
N CYS A 27 18.49 -8.86 -1.33
CA CYS A 27 17.16 -8.26 -1.42
C CYS A 27 16.56 -8.63 -2.78
N HIS A 28 15.99 -9.83 -2.85
CA HIS A 28 15.01 -10.18 -3.87
C HIS A 28 13.79 -10.80 -3.17
N ASP A 29 12.63 -10.43 -3.68
CA ASP A 29 11.29 -10.98 -3.40
C ASP A 29 10.58 -10.44 -2.15
N GLY A 30 9.63 -9.53 -2.42
CA GLY A 30 8.70 -8.99 -1.45
C GLY A 30 7.26 -8.84 -1.96
N TRP A 31 6.84 -9.63 -2.97
CA TRP A 31 5.42 -9.79 -3.28
C TRP A 31 4.89 -11.01 -2.52
N VAL A 32 4.51 -10.77 -1.26
CA VAL A 32 3.86 -11.80 -0.43
C VAL A 32 2.49 -12.10 -1.03
N ARG A 33 2.35 -13.34 -1.47
CA ARG A 33 1.13 -13.97 -1.99
C ARG A 33 0.01 -13.84 -0.94
N ALA A 34 -0.88 -12.86 -1.10
CA ALA A 34 -2.18 -12.92 -0.47
C ALA A 34 -3.00 -14.00 -1.20
N LYS A 35 -3.56 -14.96 -0.46
CA LYS A 35 -4.46 -15.97 -1.05
C LYS A 35 -5.69 -15.26 -1.59
N VAL A 36 -5.77 -15.19 -2.90
CA VAL A 36 -6.93 -14.72 -3.65
C VAL A 36 -8.17 -15.51 -3.19
N THR A 37 -9.12 -14.83 -2.57
CA THR A 37 -10.42 -15.37 -2.17
C THR A 37 -11.27 -15.69 -3.40
N GLU A 38 -12.19 -16.64 -3.24
CA GLU A 38 -13.00 -17.28 -4.30
C GLU A 38 -13.89 -16.31 -5.13
N GLU A 39 -13.96 -15.03 -4.73
CA GLU A 39 -14.63 -13.93 -5.46
C GLU A 39 -13.88 -13.45 -6.71
N ALA A 40 -12.61 -13.82 -6.90
CA ALA A 40 -11.81 -13.47 -8.09
C ALA A 40 -12.20 -14.21 -9.37
N ARG A 41 -13.35 -14.90 -9.39
CA ARG A 41 -13.87 -15.65 -10.53
C ARG A 41 -14.81 -14.84 -11.43
N ARG A 42 -14.95 -13.54 -11.20
CA ARG A 42 -15.66 -12.62 -12.11
C ARG A 42 -14.63 -11.90 -12.97
N ASP A 43 -15.00 -11.65 -14.24
CA ASP A 43 -14.24 -10.71 -15.06
C ASP A 43 -14.01 -9.41 -14.27
N PRO A 44 -12.77 -8.92 -14.21
CA PRO A 44 -12.45 -7.74 -13.42
C PRO A 44 -13.29 -6.55 -13.88
N MET A 45 -13.91 -5.87 -12.92
CA MET A 45 -14.63 -4.64 -13.21
C MET A 45 -13.61 -3.51 -13.32
N TRP A 46 -13.35 -3.06 -14.54
CA TRP A 46 -12.39 -2.00 -14.82
C TRP A 46 -12.85 -0.66 -14.27
N ILE A 47 -11.91 0.08 -13.67
CA ILE A 47 -12.12 1.46 -13.21
C ILE A 47 -11.02 2.35 -13.78
N GLU A 48 -11.28 3.65 -13.82
CA GLU A 48 -10.26 4.62 -14.20
C GLU A 48 -9.21 4.75 -13.08
N TYR A 49 -7.99 5.11 -13.44
CA TYR A 49 -6.91 5.36 -12.47
C TYR A 49 -7.27 6.45 -11.45
N ALA A 50 -8.04 7.45 -11.86
CA ALA A 50 -8.55 8.49 -10.98
C ALA A 50 -9.47 7.92 -9.89
N ASP A 51 -10.38 7.02 -10.26
CA ASP A 51 -11.33 6.42 -9.32
C ASP A 51 -10.62 5.40 -8.40
N PHE A 52 -9.56 4.75 -8.89
CA PHE A 52 -8.68 3.93 -8.07
C PHE A 52 -8.04 4.75 -6.94
N GLY A 53 -7.59 5.98 -7.21
CA GLY A 53 -6.97 6.85 -6.21
C GLY A 53 -7.89 7.18 -5.03
N GLU A 54 -9.14 7.55 -5.30
CA GLU A 54 -10.15 7.82 -4.27
C GLU A 54 -10.45 6.58 -3.42
N ARG A 55 -10.61 5.42 -4.06
CA ARG A 55 -10.85 4.15 -3.37
C ARG A 55 -9.65 3.72 -2.55
N PHE A 56 -8.43 3.90 -3.07
CA PHE A 56 -7.19 3.58 -2.36
C PHE A 56 -7.12 4.35 -1.05
N VAL A 57 -7.32 5.67 -1.07
CA VAL A 57 -7.22 6.49 0.15
C VAL A 57 -8.34 6.14 1.12
N THR A 58 -9.57 5.94 0.62
CA THR A 58 -10.72 5.56 1.46
C THR A 58 -10.52 4.22 2.17
N TYR A 59 -9.91 3.25 1.48
CA TYR A 59 -9.56 1.94 2.03
C TYR A 59 -8.37 2.01 3.00
N ALA A 60 -7.31 2.72 2.60
CA ALA A 60 -6.07 2.79 3.34
C ALA A 60 -6.15 3.58 4.64
N VAL A 61 -7.14 4.48 4.78
CA VAL A 61 -7.30 5.36 5.94
C VAL A 61 -8.48 4.91 6.79
N THR A 62 -8.21 4.06 7.78
CA THR A 62 -9.19 3.56 8.75
C THR A 62 -9.08 4.27 10.11
N GLU A 63 -10.09 4.11 10.98
CA GLU A 63 -10.07 4.69 12.32
C GLU A 63 -8.87 4.18 13.16
N GLU A 64 -8.53 2.90 13.04
CA GLU A 64 -7.40 2.28 13.73
C GLU A 64 -6.07 2.89 13.27
N ARG A 65 -5.92 3.16 11.97
CA ARG A 65 -4.71 3.76 11.41
C ARG A 65 -4.59 5.22 11.80
N ILE A 66 -5.70 5.96 11.83
CA ILE A 66 -5.72 7.31 12.39
C ILE A 66 -5.33 7.29 13.86
N ALA A 67 -5.88 6.37 14.67
CA ALA A 67 -5.53 6.22 16.07
C ALA A 67 -4.03 5.92 16.27
N ALA A 68 -3.47 5.04 15.45
CA ALA A 68 -2.04 4.75 15.44
C ALA A 68 -1.21 5.99 15.09
N ALA A 69 -1.60 6.76 14.07
CA ALA A 69 -0.92 7.97 13.62
C ALA A 69 -0.93 9.12 14.66
N VAL A 70 -1.86 9.10 15.62
CA VAL A 70 -1.91 10.08 16.73
C VAL A 70 -1.41 9.52 18.06
N SER A 71 -1.08 8.22 18.11
CA SER A 71 -0.74 7.54 19.36
C SER A 71 0.52 8.09 20.04
N GLY A 72 1.47 8.64 19.27
CA GLY A 72 2.69 9.29 19.79
C GLY A 72 2.43 10.53 20.66
N MET A 73 1.20 11.02 20.73
CA MET A 73 0.80 12.07 21.67
C MET A 73 0.42 11.53 23.06
N THR A 74 0.05 10.26 23.16
CA THR A 74 -0.40 9.61 24.40
C THR A 74 0.72 9.62 25.44
N GLY A 75 0.36 9.89 26.70
CA GLY A 75 1.30 9.92 27.82
C GLY A 75 2.21 11.15 27.86
N ARG A 76 2.15 12.06 26.87
CA ARG A 76 2.96 13.28 26.90
C ARG A 76 2.44 14.21 28.00
N GLY A 77 3.38 14.67 28.83
CA GLY A 77 3.11 15.55 29.96
C GLY A 77 2.66 16.95 29.51
N VAL A 78 1.61 17.43 30.17
CA VAL A 78 1.03 18.76 30.02
C VAL A 78 1.19 19.49 31.35
N GLN A 79 1.80 20.68 31.32
CA GLN A 79 1.91 21.58 32.46
C GLN A 79 1.24 22.89 32.09
N ILE A 80 0.46 23.42 33.03
CA ILE A 80 -0.38 24.60 32.88
C ILE A 80 -0.09 25.55 34.05
N GLY A 81 0.35 26.77 33.75
CA GLY A 81 0.73 27.76 34.76
C GLY A 81 2.20 27.65 35.21
N PRO A 82 2.59 28.36 36.28
CA PRO A 82 1.71 29.03 37.25
C PRO A 82 1.08 30.33 36.74
N PHE A 83 -0.18 30.57 37.10
CA PHE A 83 -0.91 31.81 36.82
C PHE A 83 -1.36 32.49 38.11
N SER A 84 -1.39 33.82 38.11
CA SER A 84 -1.97 34.63 39.19
C SER A 84 -3.31 35.22 38.74
N LEU A 85 -4.34 35.11 39.56
CA LEU A 85 -5.72 35.51 39.28
C LEU A 85 -6.23 36.47 40.37
N GLY A 86 -7.10 37.40 39.98
CA GLY A 86 -7.70 38.39 40.87
C GLY A 86 -6.82 39.60 41.22
N PRO A 87 -7.39 40.65 41.83
CA PRO A 87 -6.65 41.84 42.25
C PRO A 87 -5.56 41.46 43.26
N ALA A 88 -4.35 42.00 43.07
CA ALA A 88 -3.15 41.72 43.87
C ALA A 88 -2.66 40.25 43.87
N GLY A 89 -3.11 39.39 42.93
CA GLY A 89 -2.60 38.02 42.79
C GLY A 89 -3.01 37.08 43.93
N LEU A 90 -4.13 37.37 44.58
CA LEU A 90 -4.64 36.61 45.74
C LEU A 90 -5.03 35.15 45.42
N ALA A 91 -5.09 34.80 44.13
CA ALA A 91 -5.32 33.45 43.65
C ALA A 91 -4.16 32.96 42.77
N GLY A 92 -3.66 31.74 43.00
CA GLY A 92 -2.63 31.09 42.19
C GLY A 92 -3.13 29.77 41.61
N PHE A 93 -2.85 29.50 40.34
CA PHE A 93 -3.24 28.26 39.66
C PHE A 93 -2.03 27.59 39.01
N ALA A 94 -1.84 26.29 39.26
CA ALA A 94 -0.95 25.44 38.48
C ALA A 94 -1.57 24.06 38.31
N ALA A 95 -1.42 23.45 37.15
CA ALA A 95 -1.89 22.09 36.90
C ALA A 95 -0.87 21.28 36.11
N GLU A 96 -0.83 19.98 36.39
CA GLU A 96 0.03 19.02 35.71
C GLU A 96 -0.76 17.75 35.39
N GLY A 97 -0.49 17.15 34.23
CA GLY A 97 -1.18 15.94 33.78
C GLY A 97 -0.54 15.31 32.56
N ALA A 98 -1.20 14.32 32.00
CA ALA A 98 -0.77 13.64 30.78
C ALA A 98 -1.95 13.33 29.87
N LEU A 99 -1.71 13.36 28.57
CA LEU A 99 -2.71 12.96 27.57
C LEU A 99 -3.00 11.47 27.70
N GLY A 100 -4.28 11.12 27.75
CA GLY A 100 -4.77 9.75 27.72
C GLY A 100 -4.87 9.19 26.30
N THR A 101 -5.47 8.02 26.17
CA THR A 101 -5.62 7.32 24.89
C THR A 101 -6.66 8.03 24.01
N PRO A 102 -6.33 8.35 22.75
CA PRO A 102 -7.27 8.95 21.81
C PRO A 102 -8.39 7.99 21.44
N VAL A 103 -9.61 8.52 21.32
CA VAL A 103 -10.77 7.81 20.75
C VAL A 103 -11.11 8.46 19.41
N VAL A 104 -11.01 7.68 18.34
CA VAL A 104 -11.28 8.14 16.97
C VAL A 104 -12.71 7.80 16.59
N THR A 105 -13.36 8.69 15.86
CA THR A 105 -14.69 8.50 15.27
C THR A 105 -14.69 9.05 13.85
N ARG A 106 -15.16 8.27 12.88
CA ARG A 106 -15.37 8.74 11.51
C ARG A 106 -16.64 9.60 11.42
N ASN A 107 -16.55 10.70 10.69
CA ASN A 107 -17.71 11.57 10.47
C ASN A 107 -18.64 10.95 9.40
N PRO A 108 -19.95 10.83 9.66
CA PRO A 108 -20.91 10.38 8.65
C PRO A 108 -20.93 11.37 7.46
N GLY A 109 -20.63 10.89 6.25
CA GLY A 109 -20.70 11.69 5.01
C GLY A 109 -19.38 12.28 4.52
N ASP A 110 -18.30 12.18 5.30
CA ASP A 110 -16.93 12.48 4.86
C ASP A 110 -16.00 11.39 5.38
N ALA A 111 -15.74 10.38 4.54
CA ALA A 111 -14.98 9.19 4.91
C ALA A 111 -13.51 9.51 5.28
N LEU A 112 -13.03 10.70 4.94
CA LEU A 112 -11.64 11.13 5.11
C LEU A 112 -11.49 12.26 6.14
N ALA A 113 -12.58 12.63 6.83
CA ALA A 113 -12.56 13.47 8.01
C ALA A 113 -12.87 12.68 9.30
N PHE A 114 -12.03 12.85 10.30
CA PHE A 114 -12.09 12.11 11.56
C PHE A 114 -12.18 13.07 12.74
N GLY A 115 -13.12 12.80 13.64
CA GLY A 115 -13.12 13.37 14.98
C GLY A 115 -12.23 12.53 15.89
N VAL A 116 -11.39 13.19 16.69
CA VAL A 116 -10.58 12.52 17.72
C VAL A 116 -10.84 13.19 19.05
N ARG A 117 -11.15 12.39 20.08
CA ARG A 117 -11.30 12.87 21.46
C ARG A 117 -10.14 12.35 22.30
N ILE A 118 -9.45 13.26 22.98
CA ILE A 118 -8.32 12.93 23.85
C ILE A 118 -8.65 13.37 25.28
N PRO A 119 -8.79 12.42 26.22
CA PRO A 119 -8.96 12.76 27.62
C PRO A 119 -7.63 13.21 28.23
N LEU A 120 -7.67 14.21 29.10
CA LEU A 120 -6.54 14.73 29.84
C LEU A 120 -6.94 14.86 31.31
N THR A 121 -6.26 14.12 32.18
CA THR A 121 -6.45 14.24 33.63
C THR A 121 -5.42 15.18 34.22
N LEU A 122 -5.86 16.18 34.97
CA LEU A 122 -5.02 17.20 35.58
C LEU A 122 -5.07 17.13 37.11
N ALA A 123 -3.90 17.08 37.74
CA ALA A 123 -3.71 17.40 39.14
C ALA A 123 -3.57 18.92 39.29
N VAL A 124 -4.56 19.56 39.91
CA VAL A 124 -4.65 21.02 40.04
C VAL A 124 -4.20 21.44 41.43
N LYS A 125 -3.27 22.39 41.48
CA LYS A 125 -2.80 23.08 42.69
C LYS A 125 -3.32 24.51 42.64
N LEU A 126 -4.25 24.82 43.55
CA LEU A 126 -4.84 26.15 43.67
C LEU A 126 -4.41 26.80 44.98
N VAL A 127 -4.09 28.09 44.95
CA VAL A 127 -3.83 28.91 46.13
C VAL A 127 -4.91 29.99 46.17
N LEU A 128 -5.66 30.12 47.25
CA LEU A 128 -6.66 31.17 47.43
C LEU A 128 -6.58 31.76 48.82
N GLY A 129 -6.37 33.08 48.92
CA GLY A 129 -6.26 33.74 50.22
C GLY A 129 -5.20 33.09 51.12
N GLY A 130 -4.10 32.61 50.52
CA GLY A 130 -3.02 31.89 51.21
C GLY A 130 -3.27 30.40 51.50
N ARG A 131 -4.47 29.87 51.24
CA ARG A 131 -4.79 28.44 51.43
C ARG A 131 -4.47 27.64 50.18
N LYS A 132 -3.77 26.51 50.33
CA LYS A 132 -3.45 25.57 49.24
C LYS A 132 -4.52 24.49 49.14
N LEU A 133 -5.04 24.27 47.95
CA LEU A 133 -6.03 23.24 47.63
C LEU A 133 -5.47 22.36 46.51
N LYS A 134 -5.72 21.06 46.63
CA LYS A 134 -5.39 20.06 45.60
C LYS A 134 -6.69 19.51 45.07
N LEU A 135 -6.90 19.63 43.77
CA LEU A 135 -8.11 19.22 43.08
C LEU A 135 -7.75 18.35 41.88
N ALA A 136 -8.74 17.62 41.37
CA ALA A 136 -8.63 16.90 40.11
C ALA A 136 -9.54 17.55 39.07
N ALA A 137 -9.03 17.73 37.87
CA ALA A 137 -9.82 18.16 36.72
C ALA A 137 -9.69 17.17 35.57
N VAL A 138 -10.77 17.04 34.81
CA VAL A 138 -10.80 16.28 33.56
C VAL A 138 -10.99 17.27 32.43
N VAL A 139 -10.18 17.11 31.40
CA VAL A 139 -10.22 17.90 30.19
C VAL A 139 -10.47 16.96 29.01
N GLU A 140 -11.46 17.26 28.19
CA GLU A 140 -11.63 16.56 26.91
C GLU A 140 -11.23 17.49 25.79
N ILE A 141 -10.36 17.00 24.90
CA ILE A 141 -9.84 17.74 23.76
C ILE A 141 -10.40 17.12 22.49
N GLY A 142 -11.11 17.92 21.69
CA GLY A 142 -11.53 17.56 20.34
C GLY A 142 -10.47 17.95 19.32
N LEU A 143 -10.16 17.03 18.40
CA LEU A 143 -9.34 17.30 17.22
C LEU A 143 -10.13 16.89 15.98
N THR A 144 -9.91 17.62 14.89
CA THR A 144 -10.39 17.26 13.56
C THR A 144 -9.21 16.93 12.68
N LEU A 145 -9.23 15.73 12.11
CA LEU A 145 -8.19 15.21 11.24
C LEU A 145 -8.73 15.04 9.83
N HIS A 146 -7.91 15.36 8.84
CA HIS A 146 -8.22 15.18 7.42
C HIS A 146 -7.12 14.34 6.77
N ALA A 147 -7.50 13.25 6.11
CA ALA A 147 -6.58 12.56 5.22
C ALA A 147 -6.54 13.29 3.87
N ARG A 148 -5.34 13.72 3.48
CA ARG A 148 -5.09 14.48 2.26
C ARG A 148 -3.95 13.86 1.49
N THR A 149 -3.93 14.08 0.18
CA THR A 149 -2.87 13.58 -0.71
C THR A 149 -1.94 14.69 -1.15
N ALA A 150 -0.65 14.38 -1.28
CA ALA A 150 0.37 15.32 -1.73
C ALA A 150 1.41 14.65 -2.63
N GLU A 151 2.20 15.46 -3.32
CA GLU A 151 3.34 14.98 -4.12
C GLU A 151 4.45 14.35 -3.26
N PRO A 152 5.18 13.32 -3.76
CA PRO A 152 4.97 12.66 -5.06
C PRO A 152 3.86 11.59 -5.02
N LEU A 153 3.71 10.87 -3.92
CA LEU A 153 2.63 9.92 -3.59
C LEU A 153 2.48 9.82 -2.07
N LEU A 154 2.21 10.96 -1.44
CA LEU A 154 2.05 11.05 0.01
C LEU A 154 0.58 11.02 0.39
N VAL A 155 0.26 10.25 1.43
CA VAL A 155 -0.97 10.42 2.22
C VAL A 155 -0.57 11.08 3.53
N VAL A 156 -1.13 12.24 3.82
CA VAL A 156 -0.83 13.04 5.00
C VAL A 156 -2.08 13.18 5.85
N ILE A 157 -1.96 12.85 7.13
CA ILE A 157 -3.00 13.08 8.12
C ILE A 157 -2.80 14.48 8.69
N ASP A 158 -3.54 15.44 8.10
CA ASP A 158 -3.55 16.83 8.50
C ASP A 158 -4.42 17.02 9.75
N VAL A 159 -3.98 17.86 10.67
CA VAL A 159 -4.65 18.09 11.96
C VAL A 159 -5.04 19.56 12.02
N ALA A 160 -6.34 19.85 12.11
CA ALA A 160 -6.82 21.21 12.28
C ALA A 160 -6.28 21.82 13.59
N PRO A 161 -5.88 23.10 13.60
CA PRO A 161 -5.43 23.77 14.82
C PRO A 161 -6.50 23.71 15.91
N VAL A 162 -6.12 23.25 17.09
CA VAL A 162 -6.99 23.19 18.26
C VAL A 162 -7.19 24.60 18.80
N THR A 163 -8.44 24.97 19.06
CA THR A 163 -8.81 26.23 19.69
C THR A 163 -9.35 25.99 21.10
N ALA A 164 -9.50 27.06 21.91
CA ALA A 164 -10.08 26.94 23.24
C ALA A 164 -11.51 26.36 23.24
N LYS A 165 -12.25 26.49 22.12
CA LYS A 165 -13.62 25.95 21.99
C LYS A 165 -13.64 24.43 21.85
N ASP A 166 -12.54 23.85 21.39
CA ASP A 166 -12.39 22.40 21.20
C ASP A 166 -11.95 21.72 22.50
N VAL A 167 -11.78 22.49 23.58
CA VAL A 167 -11.36 22.01 24.89
C VAL A 167 -12.49 22.19 25.89
N SER A 168 -12.96 21.09 26.47
CA SER A 168 -13.88 21.15 27.62
C SER A 168 -13.09 20.92 28.91
N PHE A 169 -13.38 21.70 29.95
CA PHE A 169 -12.72 21.59 31.25
C PHE A 169 -13.78 21.38 32.34
N THR A 170 -13.64 20.28 33.08
CA THR A 170 -14.52 19.96 34.21
C THR A 170 -13.68 19.76 35.47
N LEU A 171 -13.94 20.58 36.48
CA LEU A 171 -13.32 20.46 37.80
C LEU A 171 -14.19 19.58 38.71
N ARG A 172 -13.60 18.58 39.38
CA ARG A 172 -14.29 17.84 40.44
C ARG A 172 -13.85 18.38 41.80
N ALA A 173 -14.77 18.96 42.56
CA ALA A 173 -14.55 19.32 43.95
C ALA A 173 -15.79 18.93 44.78
N GLU A 174 -15.57 18.28 45.93
CA GLU A 174 -16.63 17.71 46.78
C GLU A 174 -17.34 18.74 47.67
N ALA A 175 -16.88 20.00 47.69
CA ALA A 175 -17.49 21.08 48.46
C ALA A 175 -17.27 22.42 47.73
N ILE A 176 -18.26 22.85 46.95
CA ILE A 176 -18.24 24.14 46.25
C ILE A 176 -19.37 25.00 46.84
N ASP A 177 -19.03 26.07 47.55
CA ASP A 177 -19.97 27.14 47.91
C ASP A 177 -20.21 28.05 46.69
N THR A 178 -21.37 28.72 46.62
CA THR A 178 -21.77 29.64 45.52
C THR A 178 -20.78 30.77 45.22
N ALA A 179 -19.86 31.10 46.14
CA ALA A 179 -18.79 32.07 45.91
C ALA A 179 -17.74 31.63 44.87
N TRP A 180 -17.69 30.33 44.53
CA TRP A 180 -16.69 29.75 43.64
C TRP A 180 -17.03 29.84 42.16
N GLU A 181 -18.31 29.87 41.78
CA GLU A 181 -18.74 29.92 40.38
C GLU A 181 -18.13 31.13 39.64
N MET A 182 -18.05 32.28 40.30
CA MET A 182 -17.47 33.52 39.72
C MET A 182 -15.96 33.44 39.47
N LEU A 183 -15.22 32.53 40.12
CA LEU A 183 -13.78 32.34 39.91
C LEU A 183 -13.47 31.23 38.91
N LEU A 184 -14.42 30.34 38.61
CA LEU A 184 -14.22 29.20 37.71
C LEU A 184 -14.19 29.60 36.24
N ASP A 185 -15.06 30.52 35.81
CA ASP A 185 -15.14 30.92 34.40
C ASP A 185 -13.83 31.53 33.85
N PRO A 186 -13.15 32.46 34.56
CA PRO A 186 -11.85 32.97 34.12
C PRO A 186 -10.76 31.89 34.08
N ILE A 187 -10.79 30.94 35.00
CA ILE A 187 -9.84 29.82 35.05
C ILE A 187 -10.07 28.86 33.90
N ALA A 188 -11.32 28.47 33.64
CA ALA A 188 -11.69 27.56 32.57
C ALA A 188 -11.23 28.11 31.21
N GLY A 189 -11.54 29.36 30.89
CA GLY A 189 -11.11 29.98 29.63
C GLY A 189 -9.59 30.08 29.45
N LEU A 190 -8.87 30.26 30.56
CA LEU A 190 -7.40 30.30 30.55
C LEU A 190 -6.81 28.89 30.38
N VAL A 191 -7.31 27.91 31.12
CA VAL A 191 -6.92 26.50 31.01
C VAL A 191 -7.20 25.97 29.61
N GLN A 192 -8.38 26.23 29.05
CA GLN A 192 -8.75 25.83 27.69
C GLN A 192 -7.77 26.36 26.65
N ARG A 193 -7.40 27.64 26.76
CA ARG A 193 -6.44 28.27 25.84
C ARG A 193 -5.04 27.68 25.99
N GLU A 194 -4.58 27.49 27.22
CA GLU A 194 -3.26 26.93 27.49
C GLU A 194 -3.16 25.48 27.01
N VAL A 195 -4.19 24.67 27.25
CA VAL A 195 -4.30 23.30 26.73
C VAL A 195 -4.26 23.31 25.21
N ALA A 196 -5.07 24.14 24.54
CA ALA A 196 -5.08 24.24 23.08
C ALA A 196 -3.69 24.60 22.52
N ASN A 197 -3.02 25.61 23.10
CA ASN A 197 -1.66 25.99 22.72
C ASN A 197 -0.67 24.84 22.89
N ARG A 198 -0.74 24.12 24.02
CA ARG A 198 0.16 23.00 24.32
C ARG A 198 -0.08 21.81 23.39
N VAL A 199 -1.33 21.48 23.11
CA VAL A 199 -1.70 20.42 22.16
C VAL A 199 -1.21 20.77 20.77
N ASN A 200 -1.42 22.01 20.30
CA ASN A 200 -0.89 22.47 19.01
C ASN A 200 0.64 22.35 18.94
N ALA A 201 1.36 22.66 20.03
CA ALA A 201 2.81 22.48 20.09
C ALA A 201 3.22 21.00 20.02
N ILE A 202 2.46 20.09 20.67
CA ILE A 202 2.70 18.63 20.61
C ILE A 202 2.41 18.11 19.20
N VAL A 203 1.28 18.49 18.60
CA VAL A 203 0.89 18.12 17.23
C VAL A 203 1.95 18.62 16.23
N GLY A 204 2.48 19.82 16.46
CA GLY A 204 3.53 20.43 15.66
C GLY A 204 4.93 19.85 15.85
N ASP A 205 5.18 19.04 16.89
CA ASP A 205 6.47 18.40 17.15
C ASP A 205 6.90 17.57 15.92
N PRO A 206 8.13 17.76 15.38
CA PRO A 206 8.61 17.01 14.23
C PRO A 206 8.48 15.49 14.37
N LYS A 207 8.68 14.93 15.58
CA LYS A 207 8.57 13.49 15.81
C LYS A 207 7.14 13.00 15.60
N VAL A 208 6.16 13.68 16.20
CA VAL A 208 4.74 13.33 16.08
C VAL A 208 4.24 13.59 14.66
N ARG A 209 4.74 14.65 14.01
CA ARG A 209 4.38 14.97 12.64
C ARG A 209 4.82 13.87 11.67
N SER A 210 6.01 13.32 11.86
CA SER A 210 6.55 12.27 10.99
C SER A 210 5.79 10.95 11.01
N GLU A 211 4.98 10.73 12.05
CA GLU A 211 4.08 9.58 12.18
C GLU A 211 2.79 9.75 11.35
N ARG A 212 2.54 10.95 10.81
CA ARG A 212 1.34 11.31 10.04
C ARG A 212 1.59 11.47 8.54
N VAL A 213 2.82 11.22 8.08
CA VAL A 213 3.21 11.31 6.67
C VAL A 213 3.53 9.92 6.16
N PHE A 214 2.71 9.44 5.22
CA PHE A 214 2.82 8.12 4.62
C PHE A 214 3.23 8.25 3.16
N ASP A 215 4.45 7.82 2.85
CA ASP A 215 4.98 7.82 1.50
C ASP A 215 4.74 6.44 0.88
N ILE A 216 3.77 6.39 -0.03
CA ILE A 216 3.28 5.13 -0.58
C ILE A 216 4.34 4.46 -1.47
N GLU A 217 5.13 5.24 -2.19
CA GLU A 217 6.24 4.72 -3.01
C GLU A 217 7.30 4.09 -2.09
N ALA A 218 7.73 4.82 -1.05
CA ALA A 218 8.70 4.32 -0.10
C ALA A 218 8.22 3.08 0.67
N ILE A 219 6.94 3.02 1.04
CA ILE A 219 6.33 1.86 1.69
C ILE A 219 6.34 0.65 0.74
N LEU A 220 5.93 0.83 -0.51
CA LEU A 220 5.87 -0.26 -1.48
C LEU A 220 7.27 -0.77 -1.89
N ASP A 221 8.26 0.11 -1.99
CA ASP A 221 9.64 -0.26 -2.34
C ASP A 221 10.50 -0.63 -1.11
N GLY A 222 9.94 -0.51 0.10
CA GLY A 222 10.62 -0.90 1.34
C GLY A 222 11.81 -0.01 1.72
N TYR A 223 11.87 1.25 1.27
CA TYR A 223 12.92 2.19 1.64
C TYR A 223 12.44 3.25 2.64
N ARG A 224 13.39 3.95 3.26
CA ARG A 224 13.07 5.05 4.18
C ARG A 224 12.70 6.30 3.40
N SER A 225 11.45 6.72 3.51
CA SER A 225 10.96 7.95 2.89
C SER A 225 11.80 9.19 3.29
N PRO A 226 12.23 10.00 2.33
CA PRO A 226 12.84 11.30 2.59
C PRO A 226 11.82 12.35 3.06
N HIS A 227 10.53 12.15 2.75
CA HIS A 227 9.44 13.12 2.96
C HIS A 227 8.84 13.09 4.38
N ARG A 228 9.24 12.13 5.22
CA ARG A 228 8.67 11.97 6.57
C ARG A 228 8.79 13.21 7.46
N ASN A 229 9.80 14.05 7.24
CA ASN A 229 10.01 15.24 8.05
C ASN A 229 9.56 16.53 7.35
N ASP A 230 8.93 16.42 6.19
CA ASP A 230 8.47 17.58 5.43
C ASP A 230 7.37 18.32 6.19
N THR A 231 7.34 19.64 5.98
CA THR A 231 6.43 20.55 6.68
C THR A 231 5.56 21.36 5.73
N VAL A 232 5.90 21.32 4.45
CA VAL A 232 5.21 21.98 3.35
C VAL A 232 4.97 20.91 2.30
N PHE A 233 3.73 20.81 1.85
CA PHE A 233 3.29 19.80 0.90
C PHE A 233 2.64 20.47 -0.30
N GLU A 234 2.92 19.95 -1.48
CA GLU A 234 2.16 20.26 -2.68
C GLU A 234 0.95 19.33 -2.72
N TRP A 235 -0.21 19.87 -2.34
CA TRP A 235 -1.45 19.12 -2.21
C TRP A 235 -2.02 18.79 -3.59
N ILE A 236 -2.39 17.53 -3.78
CA ILE A 236 -3.09 17.02 -4.96
C ILE A 236 -4.42 16.40 -4.51
N ASP A 237 -5.40 16.36 -5.41
CA ASP A 237 -6.64 15.65 -5.14
C ASP A 237 -6.47 14.12 -5.31
N PHE A 238 -7.47 13.34 -4.90
CA PHE A 238 -7.41 11.89 -4.95
C PHE A 238 -7.40 11.34 -6.38
N ARG A 239 -7.95 12.08 -7.34
CA ARG A 239 -7.97 11.67 -8.75
C ARG A 239 -6.55 11.74 -9.32
N GLU A 240 -5.89 12.87 -9.12
CA GLU A 240 -4.49 13.08 -9.50
C GLU A 240 -3.55 12.12 -8.78
N PHE A 241 -3.78 11.86 -7.50
CA PHE A 241 -3.05 10.84 -6.74
C PHE A 241 -3.13 9.46 -7.43
N GLY A 242 -4.32 9.05 -7.88
CA GLY A 242 -4.51 7.81 -8.63
C GLY A 242 -3.76 7.77 -9.95
N LEU A 243 -3.79 8.85 -10.74
CA LEU A 243 -3.03 8.95 -12.00
C LEU A 243 -1.52 8.81 -11.76
N ARG A 244 -1.01 9.49 -10.74
CA ARG A 244 0.42 9.44 -10.36
C ARG A 244 0.80 8.09 -9.79
N PHE A 245 -0.09 7.44 -9.05
CA PHE A 245 0.15 6.12 -8.48
C PHE A 245 0.53 5.15 -9.60
N PHE A 246 -0.28 5.04 -10.65
CA PHE A 246 0.05 4.16 -11.78
C PHE A 246 1.31 4.60 -12.52
N THR A 247 1.52 5.90 -12.67
CA THR A 247 2.70 6.41 -13.38
C THR A 247 4.02 6.08 -12.68
N ARG A 248 4.04 6.12 -11.35
CA ARG A 248 5.26 5.91 -10.55
C ARG A 248 5.44 4.47 -10.06
N ILE A 249 4.33 3.81 -9.72
CA ILE A 249 4.36 2.46 -9.17
C ILE A 249 4.40 1.41 -10.29
N VAL A 250 3.69 1.62 -11.40
CA VAL A 250 3.70 0.67 -12.52
C VAL A 250 4.86 1.00 -13.47
N THR A 251 6.05 0.55 -13.09
CA THR A 251 7.26 0.70 -13.89
C THR A 251 7.52 -0.53 -14.76
N ARG A 252 8.36 -0.37 -15.78
CA ARG A 252 8.84 -1.47 -16.63
C ARG A 252 9.41 -2.62 -15.80
N ASP A 253 10.24 -2.31 -14.81
CA ASP A 253 10.94 -3.32 -14.01
C ASP A 253 9.95 -4.10 -13.15
N ARG A 254 8.96 -3.44 -12.55
CA ARG A 254 7.91 -4.14 -11.81
C ARG A 254 7.04 -5.01 -12.72
N VAL A 255 6.69 -4.54 -13.91
CA VAL A 255 5.93 -5.34 -14.88
C VAL A 255 6.76 -6.55 -15.34
N HIS A 256 8.06 -6.37 -15.58
CA HIS A 256 8.96 -7.46 -15.89
C HIS A 256 8.98 -8.51 -14.78
N ASP A 257 9.10 -8.13 -13.51
CA ASP A 257 9.16 -9.07 -12.39
C ASP A 257 7.87 -9.90 -12.25
N VAL A 258 6.72 -9.29 -12.54
CA VAL A 258 5.42 -10.00 -12.57
C VAL A 258 5.41 -11.06 -13.67
N VAL A 259 5.82 -10.71 -14.90
CA VAL A 259 5.75 -11.64 -16.04
C VAL A 259 6.93 -12.60 -16.13
N ALA A 260 8.06 -12.32 -15.48
CA ALA A 260 9.24 -13.18 -15.46
C ALA A 260 8.93 -14.56 -14.85
N GLN A 261 7.89 -14.66 -14.01
CA GLN A 261 7.41 -15.92 -13.46
C GLN A 261 6.90 -16.91 -14.52
N MET A 262 6.55 -16.43 -15.72
CA MET A 262 6.17 -17.28 -16.85
C MET A 262 7.35 -18.04 -17.46
N ALA A 263 8.58 -17.59 -17.20
CA ALA A 263 9.77 -18.24 -17.72
C ALA A 263 9.89 -19.67 -17.17
N GLY A 264 10.23 -20.61 -18.06
CA GLY A 264 10.39 -22.02 -17.73
C GLY A 264 9.11 -22.87 -17.90
N SER A 265 7.94 -22.25 -18.11
CA SER A 265 6.71 -22.98 -18.41
C SER A 265 6.86 -23.84 -19.65
N GLN A 266 6.55 -25.13 -19.53
CA GLN A 266 6.73 -26.10 -20.61
C GLN A 266 5.58 -26.05 -21.61
N ILE A 267 5.93 -26.17 -22.89
CA ILE A 267 4.98 -26.29 -23.99
C ILE A 267 5.14 -27.68 -24.58
N ALA A 268 4.05 -28.45 -24.61
CA ALA A 268 3.99 -29.75 -25.26
C ALA A 268 2.79 -29.78 -26.20
N VAL A 269 3.05 -30.01 -27.49
CA VAL A 269 2.01 -30.10 -28.52
C VAL A 269 2.25 -31.36 -29.34
N GLY A 270 1.24 -32.22 -29.45
CA GLY A 270 1.25 -33.36 -30.38
C GLY A 270 0.70 -34.66 -29.80
N PRO A 271 0.57 -35.72 -30.64
CA PRO A 271 1.03 -35.78 -32.03
C PRO A 271 0.04 -35.12 -33.02
N LEU A 272 0.56 -34.34 -33.96
CA LEU A 272 -0.20 -33.71 -35.04
C LEU A 272 0.02 -34.46 -36.36
N SER A 273 -1.05 -34.80 -37.08
CA SER A 273 -0.95 -35.41 -38.42
C SER A 273 -0.83 -34.35 -39.51
N GLU A 274 0.17 -34.53 -40.40
CA GLU A 274 0.50 -33.59 -41.47
C GLU A 274 0.71 -34.28 -42.84
N GLY A 275 0.41 -33.56 -43.93
CA GLY A 275 0.55 -34.03 -45.32
C GLY A 275 -0.60 -34.91 -45.88
N PRO A 276 -0.56 -35.28 -47.18
CA PRO A 276 -1.61 -36.07 -47.82
C PRO A 276 -1.81 -37.42 -47.12
N ARG A 277 -3.05 -37.71 -46.67
CA ARG A 277 -3.42 -38.90 -45.87
C ARG A 277 -2.75 -39.00 -44.48
N GLY A 278 -2.20 -37.92 -43.92
CA GLY A 278 -1.57 -37.95 -42.58
C GLY A 278 -0.22 -38.69 -42.56
N ALA A 279 0.55 -38.57 -43.64
CA ALA A 279 1.82 -39.27 -43.83
C ALA A 279 2.98 -38.78 -42.94
N ALA A 280 2.77 -37.73 -42.13
CA ALA A 280 3.75 -37.20 -41.20
C ALA A 280 3.14 -37.02 -39.80
N THR A 281 3.90 -37.35 -38.76
CA THR A 281 3.54 -37.04 -37.37
C THR A 281 4.49 -36.01 -36.80
N VAL A 282 3.95 -34.93 -36.23
CA VAL A 282 4.71 -33.84 -35.63
C VAL A 282 4.47 -33.78 -34.13
N THR A 283 5.55 -33.78 -33.36
CA THR A 283 5.55 -33.55 -31.91
C THR A 283 6.45 -32.37 -31.60
N VAL A 284 5.95 -31.44 -30.79
CA VAL A 284 6.65 -30.23 -30.36
C VAL A 284 6.79 -30.25 -28.85
N ARG A 285 8.00 -30.00 -28.37
CA ARG A 285 8.29 -29.74 -26.96
C ARG A 285 9.04 -28.43 -26.86
N GLY A 286 8.87 -27.67 -25.80
CA GLY A 286 9.58 -26.42 -25.62
C GLY A 286 9.37 -25.82 -24.25
N ALA A 287 9.93 -24.64 -24.06
CA ALA A 287 9.73 -23.86 -22.85
C ALA A 287 9.69 -22.38 -23.19
N ILE A 288 8.91 -21.64 -22.41
CA ILE A 288 8.94 -20.19 -22.39
C ILE A 288 10.30 -19.74 -21.83
N GLU A 289 10.99 -18.88 -22.57
CA GLU A 289 12.25 -18.29 -22.14
C GLU A 289 12.00 -16.96 -21.39
N GLN A 290 13.08 -16.27 -21.00
CA GLN A 290 12.95 -15.00 -20.27
C GLN A 290 12.28 -13.92 -21.12
N PRO A 291 11.12 -13.38 -20.68
CA PRO A 291 10.43 -12.31 -21.39
C PRO A 291 11.27 -11.03 -21.46
N ARG A 292 11.09 -10.25 -22.52
CA ARG A 292 11.72 -8.93 -22.65
C ARG A 292 10.65 -7.87 -22.71
N VAL A 293 10.60 -7.02 -21.69
CA VAL A 293 9.63 -5.92 -21.59
C VAL A 293 10.31 -4.60 -21.96
N THR A 294 9.62 -3.73 -22.70
CA THR A 294 10.01 -2.36 -23.02
C THR A 294 8.83 -1.42 -22.77
N ASP A 295 9.09 -0.27 -22.17
CA ASP A 295 8.07 0.76 -21.91
C ASP A 295 7.77 1.54 -23.18
N ARG A 296 6.49 1.71 -23.54
CA ARG A 296 6.09 2.60 -24.65
C ARG A 296 6.14 4.08 -24.25
N GLY A 297 6.43 4.36 -22.99
CA GLY A 297 6.44 5.70 -22.42
C GLY A 297 5.08 6.11 -21.88
N LEU A 298 4.99 7.38 -21.50
CA LEU A 298 3.74 7.98 -21.04
C LEU A 298 2.86 8.29 -22.24
N GLY A 299 1.62 7.80 -22.22
CA GLY A 299 0.59 8.23 -23.15
C GLY A 299 -0.02 9.57 -22.75
N GLU A 300 -1.20 9.87 -23.28
CA GLU A 300 -1.99 11.02 -22.84
C GLU A 300 -2.31 10.93 -21.34
N PRO A 301 -2.48 12.07 -20.63
CA PRO A 301 -2.85 12.07 -19.22
C PRO A 301 -4.11 11.21 -18.96
N GLY A 302 -4.01 10.29 -18.01
CA GLY A 302 -5.08 9.34 -17.69
C GLY A 302 -5.13 8.08 -18.57
N ALA A 303 -4.35 8.01 -19.65
CA ALA A 303 -4.26 6.79 -20.45
C ALA A 303 -3.60 5.65 -19.64
N PRO A 304 -4.04 4.40 -19.84
CA PRO A 304 -3.39 3.25 -19.22
C PRO A 304 -1.90 3.15 -19.57
N ARG A 305 -1.09 2.64 -18.63
CA ARG A 305 0.32 2.33 -18.90
C ARG A 305 0.42 1.12 -19.82
N VAL A 306 1.14 1.28 -20.94
CA VAL A 306 1.31 0.25 -21.97
C VAL A 306 2.78 -0.12 -22.12
N PHE A 307 3.05 -1.42 -22.19
CA PHE A 307 4.37 -1.99 -22.38
C PHE A 307 4.35 -2.96 -23.56
N ASP A 308 5.45 -2.98 -24.31
CA ASP A 308 5.71 -4.03 -25.29
C ASP A 308 6.46 -5.16 -24.62
N MET A 309 6.07 -6.40 -24.92
CA MET A 309 6.82 -7.59 -24.50
C MET A 309 7.10 -8.47 -25.69
N THR A 310 8.32 -8.98 -25.74
CA THR A 310 8.67 -10.11 -26.59
C THR A 310 8.79 -11.35 -25.71
N LEU A 311 7.96 -12.36 -25.97
CA LEU A 311 8.02 -13.65 -25.32
C LEU A 311 8.78 -14.64 -26.23
N PRO A 312 10.03 -15.01 -25.89
CA PRO A 312 10.76 -16.02 -26.64
C PRO A 312 10.33 -17.42 -26.20
N VAL A 313 10.20 -18.33 -27.16
CA VAL A 313 9.88 -19.73 -26.90
C VAL A 313 10.83 -20.61 -27.71
N GLY A 314 11.64 -21.39 -27.01
CA GLY A 314 12.52 -22.39 -27.61
C GLY A 314 11.78 -23.71 -27.81
N LEU A 315 11.79 -24.24 -29.03
CA LEU A 315 11.09 -25.47 -29.42
C LEU A 315 12.06 -26.53 -29.95
N ASP A 316 11.89 -27.76 -29.50
CA ASP A 316 12.39 -28.99 -30.11
C ASP A 316 11.22 -29.70 -30.82
N ILE A 317 11.32 -29.79 -32.13
CA ILE A 317 10.28 -30.35 -33.00
C ILE A 317 10.79 -31.68 -33.56
N THR A 318 9.99 -32.73 -33.39
CA THR A 318 10.23 -34.05 -33.98
C THR A 318 9.21 -34.30 -35.07
N VAL A 319 9.69 -34.54 -36.29
CA VAL A 319 8.86 -34.85 -37.46
C VAL A 319 9.17 -36.27 -37.90
N ASP A 320 8.18 -37.15 -37.80
CA ASP A 320 8.27 -38.54 -38.25
C ASP A 320 7.62 -38.69 -39.63
N VAL A 321 8.45 -38.96 -40.65
CA VAL A 321 8.03 -39.33 -42.00
C VAL A 321 8.84 -40.55 -42.40
N LEU A 322 8.34 -41.74 -42.05
CA LEU A 322 9.06 -43.03 -42.15
C LEU A 322 10.29 -43.17 -41.22
N LYS A 323 10.86 -42.04 -40.78
CA LYS A 323 11.94 -41.94 -39.78
C LYS A 323 11.83 -40.59 -39.05
N ALA A 324 12.07 -40.60 -37.74
CA ALA A 324 12.11 -39.40 -36.91
C ALA A 324 13.28 -38.47 -37.29
N ASN A 325 12.96 -37.19 -37.52
CA ASN A 325 13.91 -36.10 -37.71
C ASN A 325 13.68 -35.01 -36.67
N HIS A 326 14.76 -34.41 -36.17
CA HIS A 326 14.71 -33.40 -35.11
C HIS A 326 15.11 -32.02 -35.62
N TYR A 327 14.34 -31.01 -35.24
CA TYR A 327 14.53 -29.61 -35.59
C TYR A 327 14.51 -28.78 -34.31
N ARG A 328 15.31 -27.71 -34.28
CA ARG A 328 15.18 -26.66 -33.28
C ARG A 328 14.48 -25.48 -33.93
N ALA A 329 13.57 -24.84 -33.22
CA ALA A 329 12.95 -23.62 -33.69
C ALA A 329 12.82 -22.61 -32.56
N ASP A 330 13.02 -21.34 -32.90
CA ASP A 330 12.91 -20.22 -31.97
C ASP A 330 11.71 -19.39 -32.42
N LEU A 331 10.72 -19.30 -31.53
CA LEU A 331 9.50 -18.54 -31.74
C LEU A 331 9.60 -17.24 -30.94
N ARG A 332 9.23 -16.11 -31.56
CA ARG A 332 9.08 -14.83 -30.85
C ARG A 332 7.64 -14.37 -30.98
N ILE A 333 6.99 -14.18 -29.84
CA ILE A 333 5.62 -13.72 -29.75
C ILE A 333 5.64 -12.28 -29.21
N PRO A 334 5.33 -11.27 -30.05
CA PRO A 334 5.13 -9.92 -29.56
C PRO A 334 3.78 -9.84 -28.83
N LEU A 335 3.77 -9.15 -27.70
CA LEU A 335 2.61 -8.96 -26.83
C LEU A 335 2.57 -7.51 -26.37
N VAL A 336 1.36 -7.03 -26.10
CA VAL A 336 1.12 -5.68 -25.56
C VAL A 336 0.52 -5.86 -24.18
N LEU A 337 1.12 -5.24 -23.17
CA LEU A 337 0.68 -5.32 -21.79
C LEU A 337 0.09 -3.98 -21.41
N THR A 338 -1.15 -4.00 -20.93
CA THR A 338 -1.85 -2.80 -20.47
C THR A 338 -2.12 -2.95 -18.98
N ALA A 339 -1.52 -2.10 -18.16
CA ALA A 339 -1.86 -2.08 -16.75
C ALA A 339 -3.23 -1.42 -16.57
N ARG A 340 -4.20 -2.12 -16.01
CA ARG A 340 -5.55 -1.61 -15.77
C ARG A 340 -5.86 -1.63 -14.28
N ALA A 341 -6.58 -0.62 -13.81
CA ALA A 341 -7.16 -0.63 -12.48
C ALA A 341 -8.48 -1.41 -12.51
N ALA A 342 -8.73 -2.22 -11.48
CA ALA A 342 -9.95 -2.98 -11.32
C ALA A 342 -10.45 -2.95 -9.88
N GLU A 343 -11.74 -3.22 -9.70
CA GLU A 343 -12.33 -3.40 -8.38
C GLU A 343 -11.83 -4.68 -7.67
N PRO A 344 -11.72 -4.69 -6.33
CA PRO A 344 -11.95 -3.56 -5.42
C PRO A 344 -10.77 -2.58 -5.37
N LEU A 345 -9.53 -3.07 -5.41
CA LEU A 345 -8.28 -2.31 -5.49
C LEU A 345 -7.20 -3.19 -6.14
N GLN A 346 -7.42 -3.58 -7.39
CA GLN A 346 -6.53 -4.46 -8.14
C GLN A 346 -5.83 -3.72 -9.28
N ILE A 347 -4.58 -4.09 -9.54
CA ILE A 347 -3.87 -3.75 -10.78
C ILE A 347 -3.76 -5.04 -11.58
N VAL A 348 -4.38 -5.07 -12.75
CA VAL A 348 -4.31 -6.24 -13.65
C VAL A 348 -3.48 -5.86 -14.86
N ILE A 349 -2.48 -6.68 -15.17
CA ILE A 349 -1.75 -6.57 -16.43
C ILE A 349 -2.55 -7.31 -17.50
N ASP A 350 -3.37 -6.54 -18.22
CA ASP A 350 -4.18 -7.03 -19.32
C ASP A 350 -3.29 -7.31 -20.54
N VAL A 351 -3.42 -8.52 -21.08
CA VAL A 351 -2.64 -9.00 -22.23
C VAL A 351 -3.62 -9.62 -23.21
N PRO A 352 -3.93 -8.94 -24.33
CA PRO A 352 -4.78 -9.52 -25.36
C PRO A 352 -4.04 -10.70 -26.03
N PRO A 353 -4.78 -11.71 -26.54
CA PRO A 353 -4.18 -12.81 -27.28
C PRO A 353 -3.34 -12.32 -28.48
N PRO A 354 -2.17 -12.93 -28.75
CA PRO A 354 -1.34 -12.53 -29.87
C PRO A 354 -1.99 -12.86 -31.21
N ALA A 355 -1.87 -11.97 -32.19
CA ALA A 355 -2.28 -12.25 -33.56
C ALA A 355 -1.30 -13.20 -34.24
N LEU A 356 -1.81 -14.16 -35.02
CA LEU A 356 -0.98 -15.18 -35.68
C LEU A 356 0.01 -14.57 -36.68
N GLU A 357 -0.36 -13.47 -37.34
CA GLU A 357 0.50 -12.77 -38.30
C GLU A 357 1.74 -12.11 -37.68
N ASP A 358 1.69 -11.73 -36.40
CA ASP A 358 2.78 -10.99 -35.75
C ASP A 358 3.89 -11.91 -35.23
N ILE A 359 3.72 -13.22 -35.36
CA ILE A 359 4.60 -14.21 -34.74
C ILE A 359 5.68 -14.66 -35.72
N SER A 360 6.93 -14.47 -35.33
CA SER A 360 8.08 -14.96 -36.09
C SER A 360 8.52 -16.33 -35.57
N LEU A 361 8.69 -17.28 -36.50
CA LEU A 361 9.27 -18.60 -36.24
C LEU A 361 10.50 -18.78 -37.14
N GLU A 362 11.65 -19.00 -36.51
CA GLU A 362 12.92 -19.32 -37.15
C GLU A 362 13.25 -20.80 -36.93
N PHE A 363 13.68 -21.51 -37.97
CA PHE A 363 14.00 -22.95 -37.90
C PHE A 363 15.49 -23.19 -38.12
N THR A 364 16.06 -24.06 -37.31
CA THR A 364 17.41 -24.60 -37.48
C THR A 364 17.37 -26.13 -37.50
N ALA A 365 17.81 -26.74 -38.60
CA ALA A 365 17.89 -28.19 -38.72
C ALA A 365 19.13 -28.74 -38.00
N LYS A 366 18.97 -29.82 -37.23
CA LYS A 366 20.10 -30.58 -36.66
C LYS A 366 20.52 -31.66 -37.68
N GLY A 367 21.41 -31.34 -38.62
CA GLY A 367 22.07 -32.31 -39.52
C GLY A 367 22.04 -31.98 -41.03
N LEU A 368 22.78 -32.75 -41.83
CA LEU A 368 23.12 -32.47 -43.24
C LEU A 368 21.99 -32.64 -44.28
N ARG A 369 20.73 -32.90 -43.87
CA ARG A 369 19.61 -33.18 -44.79
C ARG A 369 18.61 -32.02 -44.82
N ALA A 370 18.87 -31.06 -45.70
CA ALA A 370 18.03 -29.89 -45.98
C ALA A 370 16.79 -30.18 -46.88
N ALA A 371 16.52 -31.44 -47.22
CA ALA A 371 15.68 -31.81 -48.38
C ALA A 371 14.14 -31.65 -48.20
N THR A 372 13.65 -31.04 -47.12
CA THR A 372 12.19 -30.87 -46.85
C THR A 372 11.77 -29.43 -46.59
N LEU A 373 12.50 -28.43 -47.11
CA LEU A 373 12.17 -27.00 -46.97
C LEU A 373 10.76 -26.63 -47.48
N ALA A 374 10.25 -27.28 -48.54
CA ALA A 374 8.91 -26.98 -49.08
C ALA A 374 7.75 -27.52 -48.22
N ARG A 375 7.95 -28.58 -47.41
CA ARG A 375 6.92 -29.13 -46.50
C ARG A 375 6.86 -28.41 -45.15
N LEU A 376 7.87 -27.60 -44.82
CA LEU A 376 7.96 -26.86 -43.56
C LEU A 376 6.99 -25.66 -43.46
N ALA A 377 6.48 -25.14 -44.58
CA ALA A 377 5.55 -24.00 -44.56
C ALA A 377 4.19 -24.34 -43.92
N GLY A 378 3.63 -25.52 -44.21
CA GLY A 378 2.39 -26.00 -43.57
C GLY A 378 2.59 -26.29 -42.09
N ILE A 379 3.69 -26.98 -41.76
CA ILE A 379 4.08 -27.29 -40.39
C ILE A 379 4.30 -26.01 -39.57
N LYS A 380 4.93 -24.96 -40.15
CA LYS A 380 5.09 -23.66 -39.49
C LYS A 380 3.75 -23.08 -39.06
N LYS A 381 2.77 -23.01 -39.95
CA LYS A 381 1.45 -22.45 -39.64
C LYS A 381 0.75 -23.24 -38.52
N GLN A 382 0.82 -24.57 -38.58
CA GLN A 382 0.17 -25.44 -37.60
C GLN A 382 0.86 -25.40 -36.23
N VAL A 383 2.19 -25.39 -36.19
CA VAL A 383 2.97 -25.24 -34.96
C VAL A 383 2.71 -23.87 -34.32
N VAL A 384 2.72 -22.79 -35.10
CA VAL A 384 2.40 -21.44 -34.58
C VAL A 384 0.98 -21.40 -34.01
N ALA A 385 -0.02 -21.91 -34.72
CA ALA A 385 -1.40 -21.91 -34.24
C ALA A 385 -1.57 -22.68 -32.90
N GLN A 386 -0.90 -23.81 -32.75
CA GLN A 386 -0.97 -24.60 -31.52
C GLN A 386 -0.23 -23.94 -30.36
N VAL A 387 0.97 -23.40 -30.60
CA VAL A 387 1.71 -22.67 -29.56
C VAL A 387 0.93 -21.43 -29.12
N VAL A 388 0.30 -20.70 -30.05
CA VAL A 388 -0.59 -19.58 -29.71
C VAL A 388 -1.78 -20.02 -28.88
N ALA A 389 -2.41 -21.15 -29.19
CA ALA A 389 -3.52 -21.66 -28.40
C ALA A 389 -3.10 -21.95 -26.95
N VAL A 390 -1.94 -22.59 -26.76
CA VAL A 390 -1.35 -22.85 -25.44
C VAL A 390 -1.04 -21.55 -24.72
N VAL A 391 -0.28 -20.65 -25.37
CA VAL A 391 0.10 -19.35 -24.79
C VAL A 391 -1.13 -18.50 -24.46
N SER A 392 -2.18 -18.52 -25.29
CA SER A 392 -3.42 -17.78 -25.03
C SER A 392 -4.18 -18.35 -23.83
N THR A 393 -4.12 -19.67 -23.62
CA THR A 393 -4.72 -20.31 -22.44
C THR A 393 -3.94 -19.96 -21.18
N GLU A 394 -2.61 -19.98 -21.24
CA GLU A 394 -1.76 -19.53 -20.11
C GLU A 394 -1.97 -18.05 -19.80
N LEU A 395 -2.06 -17.19 -20.83
CA LEU A 395 -2.34 -15.76 -20.67
C LEU A 395 -3.78 -15.48 -20.20
N ALA A 396 -4.72 -16.40 -20.38
CA ALA A 396 -6.09 -16.23 -19.92
C ALA A 396 -6.20 -16.30 -18.39
N ASP A 397 -5.27 -16.98 -17.70
CA ASP A 397 -5.23 -17.03 -16.23
C ASP A 397 -4.74 -15.68 -15.66
N PRO A 398 -5.58 -14.92 -14.94
CA PRO A 398 -5.19 -13.65 -14.35
C PRO A 398 -4.33 -13.79 -13.08
N THR A 399 -4.24 -14.98 -12.47
CA THR A 399 -3.67 -15.15 -11.12
C THR A 399 -2.22 -14.69 -11.01
N GLY A 400 -1.41 -14.90 -12.06
CA GLY A 400 -0.01 -14.47 -12.11
C GLY A 400 0.21 -13.01 -12.53
N ARG A 401 -0.85 -12.30 -12.93
CA ARG A 401 -0.80 -10.95 -13.53
C ARG A 401 -1.71 -9.93 -12.84
N THR A 402 -2.30 -10.31 -11.70
CA THR A 402 -3.11 -9.44 -10.86
C THR A 402 -2.38 -9.15 -9.57
N ILE A 403 -2.28 -7.87 -9.25
CA ILE A 403 -1.75 -7.35 -7.99
C ILE A 403 -2.93 -6.88 -7.15
N ASP A 404 -3.10 -7.47 -5.97
CA ASP A 404 -4.09 -7.03 -4.99
C ASP A 404 -3.48 -5.98 -4.07
N VAL A 405 -3.80 -4.71 -4.35
CA VAL A 405 -3.30 -3.57 -3.55
C VAL A 405 -4.02 -3.50 -2.21
N GLY A 406 -5.30 -3.89 -2.14
CA GLY A 406 -6.05 -3.94 -0.89
C GLY A 406 -5.41 -4.93 0.10
N ALA A 407 -5.10 -6.13 -0.36
CA ALA A 407 -4.42 -7.13 0.47
C ALA A 407 -3.00 -6.69 0.88
N ALA A 408 -2.27 -6.00 0.00
CA ALA A 408 -0.96 -5.44 0.33
C ALA A 408 -1.07 -4.35 1.42
N ILE A 409 -2.11 -3.52 1.37
CA ILE A 409 -2.42 -2.53 2.41
C ILE A 409 -2.67 -3.24 3.74
N ASP A 410 -3.48 -4.30 3.77
CA ASP A 410 -3.82 -5.02 4.99
C ASP A 410 -2.63 -5.74 5.63
N GLY A 411 -1.72 -6.27 4.80
CA GLY A 411 -0.49 -6.94 5.26
C GLY A 411 0.60 -5.99 5.76
N ALA A 412 0.51 -4.69 5.46
CA ALA A 412 1.45 -3.66 5.93
C ALA A 412 1.10 -3.09 7.32
N THR A 413 0.01 -3.59 7.92
CA THR A 413 -0.47 -3.26 9.27
C THR A 413 0.09 -4.24 10.29
#